data_AF-A0A5J4Q0T4-F1
#
_entry.id   AF-A0A5J4Q0T4-F1
#
_cell.length_a   1.000
_cell.length_b   1.000
_cell.length_c   1.000
_cell.angle_alpha   90.00
_cell.angle_beta   90.00
_cell.angle_gamma   90.00
#
_symmetry.space_group_name_H-M   'P 1'
#
loop_
_entity.id
_entity.type
_entity.pdbx_description
1 polymer ?
#
loop_
_entity_poly.entity_id
_entity_poly.type
_entity_poly.pdbx_seq_one_letter_code
_entity_poly.pdbx_strand_id
1 'polypeptide(L)'
;MYKILIEFWKFLTYDIWRITENEVSRTKFYFLNIVKTLYLCVNRFISDRLINRASALTYNTLLAIVPILAVIFAIARGFGFSTIIESQFRYGLGGKSSTTETLLQFVDSYLSETKSGGIFIGIGLILLL
;
A
#
# COMPACT_ATOMS: atom_id res chain seq x y z
N MET A 1 12.97 -40.15 -18.37
CA MET A 1 12.95 -38.91 -17.55
C MET A 1 11.62 -38.70 -16.82
N TYR A 2 10.47 -38.78 -17.50
CA TYR A 2 9.14 -38.58 -16.89
C TYR A 2 8.76 -39.56 -15.75
N LYS A 3 9.17 -40.84 -15.84
CA LYS A 3 8.87 -41.83 -14.79
C LYS A 3 9.42 -41.46 -13.41
N ILE A 4 10.66 -40.95 -13.34
CA ILE A 4 11.31 -40.54 -12.10
C ILE A 4 10.57 -39.39 -11.42
N LEU A 5 10.05 -38.45 -12.22
CA LEU A 5 9.33 -37.28 -11.70
C LEU A 5 7.99 -37.68 -11.08
N ILE A 6 7.26 -38.62 -11.73
CA ILE A 6 5.96 -39.10 -11.27
C ILE A 6 6.12 -39.95 -10.00
N GLU A 7 7.12 -40.82 -9.97
CA GLU A 7 7.48 -41.62 -8.78
C GLU A 7 7.80 -40.71 -7.60
N PHE A 8 8.60 -39.66 -7.83
CA PHE A 8 8.96 -38.69 -6.80
C PHE A 8 7.75 -37.88 -6.30
N TRP A 9 6.83 -37.49 -7.20
CA TRP A 9 5.58 -36.82 -6.83
C TRP A 9 4.67 -37.73 -6.01
N LYS A 10 4.52 -39.00 -6.43
CA LYS A 10 3.75 -40.01 -5.69
C LYS A 10 4.36 -40.29 -4.32
N PHE A 11 5.69 -40.27 -4.22
CA PHE A 11 6.41 -40.38 -2.97
C PHE A 11 6.09 -39.22 -2.02
N LEU A 12 6.19 -37.98 -2.50
CA LEU A 12 5.90 -36.77 -1.71
C LEU A 12 4.43 -36.65 -1.28
N THR A 13 3.48 -37.14 -2.09
CA THR A 13 2.04 -36.96 -1.82
C THR A 13 1.40 -38.12 -1.09
N TYR A 14 1.84 -39.37 -1.29
CA TYR A 14 1.20 -40.55 -0.70
C TYR A 14 2.13 -41.37 0.19
N ASP A 15 3.33 -41.71 -0.28
CA ASP A 15 4.22 -42.64 0.44
C ASP A 15 4.84 -41.99 1.69
N ILE A 16 5.17 -40.69 1.64
CA ILE A 16 5.74 -39.97 2.79
C ILE A 16 4.82 -39.98 4.01
N TRP A 17 3.50 -39.98 3.78
CA TRP A 17 2.48 -39.98 4.83
C TRP A 17 2.23 -41.36 5.42
N ARG A 18 2.61 -42.43 4.71
CA ARG A 18 2.43 -43.81 5.15
C ARG A 18 3.59 -44.32 6.02
N ILE A 19 4.75 -43.67 5.95
CA ILE A 19 5.93 -44.01 6.76
C ILE A 19 5.67 -43.63 8.23
N THR A 20 5.69 -44.64 9.09
CA THR A 20 5.48 -44.50 10.55
C THR A 20 6.83 -44.40 11.26
N GLU A 21 6.88 -43.68 12.39
CA GLU A 21 8.11 -43.38 13.16
C GLU A 21 8.92 -44.62 13.56
N ASN A 22 8.27 -45.78 13.67
CA ASN A 22 8.86 -47.05 14.07
C ASN A 22 9.58 -47.79 12.92
N GLU A 23 9.43 -47.35 11.66
CA GLU A 23 9.98 -48.03 10.48
C GLU A 23 11.33 -47.44 10.00
N VAL A 24 11.72 -46.26 10.52
CA VAL A 24 12.89 -45.51 10.05
C VAL A 24 13.76 -45.01 11.20
N SER A 25 15.08 -44.97 10.98
CA SER A 25 16.04 -44.36 11.91
C SER A 25 15.66 -42.91 12.25
N ARG A 26 15.87 -42.49 13.52
CA ARG A 26 15.55 -41.14 14.05
C ARG A 26 15.98 -40.00 13.12
N THR A 27 17.15 -40.10 12.49
CA THR A 27 17.67 -39.05 11.58
C THR A 27 16.87 -38.96 10.29
N LYS A 28 16.45 -40.11 9.74
CA LYS A 28 15.60 -40.17 8.54
C LYS A 28 14.20 -39.67 8.85
N PHE A 29 13.65 -40.01 10.03
CA PHE A 29 12.34 -39.51 10.45
C PHE A 29 12.31 -37.98 10.55
N TYR A 30 13.35 -37.38 11.13
CA TYR A 30 13.46 -35.92 11.23
C TYR A 30 13.48 -35.25 9.85
N PHE A 31 14.26 -35.80 8.90
CA PHE A 31 14.29 -35.30 7.53
C PHE A 31 12.92 -35.42 6.82
N LEU A 32 12.23 -36.54 7.01
CA LEU A 32 10.88 -36.74 6.45
C LEU A 32 9.88 -35.73 7.02
N ASN A 33 9.97 -35.40 8.31
CA ASN A 33 9.11 -34.37 8.91
C ASN A 33 9.37 -32.98 8.33
N ILE A 34 10.63 -32.60 8.10
CA ILE A 34 10.95 -31.34 7.42
C ILE A 34 10.29 -31.30 6.03
N VAL A 35 10.43 -32.37 5.26
CA VAL A 35 9.84 -32.47 3.92
C VAL A 35 8.30 -32.40 3.97
N LYS A 36 7.64 -33.07 4.94
CA LYS A 36 6.19 -32.98 5.16
C LYS A 36 5.76 -31.55 5.47
N THR A 37 6.47 -30.85 6.36
CA THR A 37 6.18 -29.46 6.71
C THR A 37 6.33 -28.54 5.49
N LEU A 38 7.42 -28.70 4.72
CA LEU A 38 7.66 -27.92 3.52
C LEU A 38 6.55 -28.14 2.48
N TYR A 39 6.14 -29.38 2.26
CA TYR A 39 5.03 -29.72 1.37
C TYR A 39 3.71 -29.06 1.82
N LEU A 40 3.37 -29.15 3.12
CA LEU A 40 2.18 -28.50 3.67
C LEU A 40 2.23 -26.98 3.52
N CYS A 41 3.40 -26.37 3.76
CA CYS A 41 3.61 -24.94 3.60
C CYS A 41 3.37 -24.49 2.16
N VAL A 42 3.94 -25.21 1.17
CA VAL A 42 3.74 -24.89 -0.25
C VAL A 42 2.28 -25.08 -0.65
N ASN A 43 1.66 -26.20 -0.24
CA ASN A 43 0.27 -26.48 -0.56
C ASN A 43 -0.69 -25.42 0.04
N ARG A 44 -0.46 -25.02 1.29
CA ARG A 44 -1.22 -23.93 1.92
C ARG A 44 -0.93 -22.58 1.26
N PHE A 45 0.32 -22.25 0.97
CA PHE A 45 0.69 -20.99 0.32
C PHE A 45 -0.02 -20.77 -1.01
N ILE A 46 -0.11 -21.84 -1.83
CA ILE A 46 -0.84 -21.83 -3.10
C ILE A 46 -2.36 -21.77 -2.85
N SER A 47 -2.88 -22.60 -1.93
CA SER A 47 -4.31 -22.68 -1.63
C SER A 47 -4.88 -21.38 -1.04
N ASP A 48 -4.14 -20.72 -0.15
CA ASP A 48 -4.53 -19.45 0.48
C ASP A 48 -4.39 -18.23 -0.44
N ARG A 49 -3.90 -18.44 -1.67
CA ARG A 49 -3.62 -17.38 -2.66
C ARG A 49 -2.85 -16.23 -2.03
N LEU A 50 -1.82 -16.56 -1.23
CA LEU A 50 -1.13 -15.58 -0.39
C LEU A 50 -0.52 -14.43 -1.20
N ILE A 51 -0.04 -14.73 -2.41
CA ILE A 51 0.44 -13.75 -3.39
C ILE A 51 -0.66 -12.73 -3.76
N ASN A 52 -1.88 -13.20 -3.99
CA ASN A 52 -2.99 -12.31 -4.34
C ASN A 52 -3.40 -11.45 -3.15
N ARG A 53 -3.34 -11.98 -1.92
CA ARG A 53 -3.58 -11.20 -0.69
C ARG A 53 -2.50 -10.15 -0.46
N ALA A 54 -1.23 -10.50 -0.63
CA ALA A 54 -0.12 -9.56 -0.49
C ALA A 54 -0.18 -8.44 -1.55
N SER A 55 -0.53 -8.80 -2.79
CA SER A 55 -0.74 -7.84 -3.87
C SER A 55 -1.93 -6.92 -3.58
N ALA A 56 -3.05 -7.49 -3.12
CA ALA A 56 -4.23 -6.73 -2.73
C ALA A 56 -3.93 -5.75 -1.58
N LEU A 57 -3.12 -6.15 -0.60
CA LEU A 57 -2.68 -5.26 0.48
C LEU A 57 -1.84 -4.10 -0.07
N THR A 58 -0.91 -4.38 -0.98
CA THR A 58 -0.08 -3.33 -1.62
C THR A 58 -0.94 -2.34 -2.39
N TYR A 59 -1.87 -2.82 -3.23
CA TYR A 59 -2.81 -1.94 -3.93
C TYR A 59 -3.72 -1.17 -2.97
N ASN A 60 -4.21 -1.82 -1.92
CA ASN A 60 -5.04 -1.17 -0.91
C ASN A 60 -4.28 -0.06 -0.19
N THR A 61 -3.01 -0.29 0.18
CA THR A 61 -2.17 0.74 0.80
C THR A 61 -1.94 1.93 -0.15
N LEU A 62 -1.67 1.66 -1.43
CA LEU A 62 -1.39 2.70 -2.41
C LEU A 62 -2.64 3.55 -2.70
N LEU A 63 -3.82 2.92 -2.81
CA LEU A 63 -5.10 3.62 -2.97
C LEU A 63 -5.52 4.35 -1.69
N ALA A 64 -5.26 3.80 -0.50
CA ALA A 64 -5.63 4.40 0.77
C ALA A 64 -4.82 5.68 1.10
N ILE A 65 -3.65 5.88 0.50
CA ILE A 65 -2.88 7.12 0.64
C ILE A 65 -3.63 8.31 0.04
N VAL A 66 -4.37 8.13 -1.07
CA VAL A 66 -5.09 9.20 -1.76
C VAL A 66 -6.09 9.95 -0.86
N PRO A 67 -7.04 9.28 -0.17
CA PRO A 67 -7.97 9.96 0.73
C PRO A 67 -7.28 10.58 1.94
N ILE A 68 -6.20 9.96 2.46
CA ILE A 68 -5.42 10.56 3.57
C ILE A 68 -4.82 11.90 3.14
N LEU A 69 -4.20 11.95 1.95
CA LEU A 69 -3.67 13.20 1.40
C LEU A 69 -4.78 14.22 1.17
N ALA A 70 -5.95 13.81 0.65
CA ALA A 70 -7.08 14.70 0.44
C ALA A 70 -7.54 15.38 1.75
N VAL A 71 -7.60 14.62 2.85
CA VAL A 71 -7.94 15.16 4.18
C VAL A 71 -6.87 16.16 4.64
N ILE A 72 -5.58 15.82 4.52
CA ILE A 72 -4.48 16.73 4.89
C ILE A 72 -4.54 18.03 4.10
N PHE A 73 -4.75 17.96 2.78
CA PHE A 73 -4.88 19.15 1.93
C PHE A 73 -6.10 20.00 2.28
N ALA A 74 -7.25 19.36 2.54
CA ALA A 74 -8.46 20.07 2.95
C ALA A 74 -8.26 20.81 4.28
N ILE A 75 -7.60 20.16 5.24
CA ILE A 75 -7.23 20.75 6.54
C ILE A 75 -6.28 21.94 6.33
N ALA A 76 -5.17 21.75 5.59
CA ALA A 76 -4.21 22.83 5.31
C ALA A 76 -4.90 24.04 4.65
N ARG A 77 -5.79 23.79 3.69
CA ARG A 77 -6.58 24.84 3.04
C ARG A 77 -7.54 25.52 4.01
N GLY A 78 -8.22 24.78 4.89
CA GLY A 78 -9.09 25.31 5.94
C GLY A 78 -8.35 26.19 6.96
N PHE A 79 -7.08 25.90 7.22
CA PHE A 79 -6.20 26.70 8.09
C PHE A 79 -5.54 27.92 7.41
N GLY A 80 -5.89 28.23 6.15
CA GLY A 80 -5.41 29.45 5.48
C GLY A 80 -4.04 29.32 4.81
N PHE A 81 -3.68 28.11 4.36
CA PHE A 81 -2.41 27.85 3.64
C PHE A 81 -2.18 28.78 2.43
N SER A 82 -3.24 29.23 1.76
CA SER A 82 -3.15 30.23 0.68
C SER A 82 -2.54 31.55 1.16
N THR A 83 -2.95 32.04 2.32
CA THR A 83 -2.48 33.31 2.90
C THR A 83 -1.03 33.20 3.37
N ILE A 84 -0.64 32.02 3.90
CA ILE A 84 0.74 31.76 4.32
C ILE A 84 1.66 31.74 3.10
N ILE A 85 1.30 30.99 2.05
CA ILE A 85 2.04 30.94 0.78
C ILE A 85 2.16 32.35 0.19
N GLU A 86 1.07 33.11 0.13
CA GLU A 86 1.08 34.48 -0.40
C GLU A 86 2.04 35.39 0.39
N SER A 87 2.02 35.32 1.72
CA SER A 87 2.91 36.10 2.57
C SER A 87 4.40 35.76 2.36
N GLN A 88 4.72 34.47 2.21
CA GLN A 88 6.09 34.00 1.98
C GLN A 88 6.59 34.37 0.58
N PHE A 89 5.72 34.30 -0.44
CA PHE A 89 6.07 34.74 -1.79
C PHE A 89 6.28 36.26 -1.86
N ARG A 90 5.42 37.05 -1.20
CA ARG A 90 5.57 38.52 -1.13
C ARG A 90 6.84 38.95 -0.40
N TYR A 91 7.22 38.23 0.65
CA TYR A 91 8.42 38.52 1.45
C TYR A 91 9.71 37.97 0.80
N GLY A 92 9.67 36.76 0.24
CA GLY A 92 10.82 36.07 -0.33
C GLY A 92 11.26 36.54 -1.72
N LEU A 93 10.34 37.10 -2.53
CA LEU A 93 10.65 37.62 -3.87
C LEU A 93 11.00 39.13 -3.90
N GLY A 94 11.36 39.72 -2.76
CA GLY A 94 11.93 41.08 -2.72
C GLY A 94 10.92 42.24 -2.79
N GLY A 95 9.63 41.99 -2.56
CA GLY A 95 8.60 43.03 -2.55
C GLY A 95 8.24 43.60 -3.93
N LYS A 96 6.96 43.95 -4.10
CA LYS A 96 6.28 44.67 -5.21
C LYS A 96 7.06 44.83 -6.54
N SER A 97 7.55 43.74 -7.12
CA SER A 97 8.00 43.71 -8.51
C SER A 97 6.81 43.39 -9.41
N SER A 98 6.72 44.02 -10.58
CA SER A 98 5.62 43.80 -11.54
C SER A 98 5.47 42.31 -11.92
N THR A 99 6.58 41.56 -11.91
CA THR A 99 6.59 40.13 -12.17
C THR A 99 5.94 39.32 -11.05
N THR A 100 6.18 39.68 -9.79
CA THR A 100 5.56 39.02 -8.62
C THR A 100 4.04 39.20 -8.64
N GLU A 101 3.55 40.37 -9.04
CA GLU A 101 2.12 40.69 -9.06
C GLU A 101 1.38 39.92 -10.15
N THR A 102 1.97 39.77 -11.33
CA THR A 102 1.43 38.91 -12.39
C THR A 102 1.44 37.43 -11.99
N LEU A 103 2.51 36.96 -11.34
CA LEU A 103 2.62 35.57 -10.89
C LEU A 103 1.60 35.25 -9.79
N LEU A 104 1.39 36.19 -8.85
CA LEU A 104 0.34 36.07 -7.83
C LEU A 104 -1.06 36.10 -8.43
N GLN A 105 -1.33 36.95 -9.44
CA GLN A 105 -2.61 36.93 -10.17
C GLN A 105 -2.89 35.61 -10.89
N PHE A 106 -1.86 35.00 -11.48
CA PHE A 106 -2.00 33.67 -12.08
C PHE A 106 -2.33 32.62 -11.03
N VAL A 107 -1.59 32.58 -9.92
CA VAL A 107 -1.83 31.67 -8.80
C VAL A 107 -3.24 31.87 -8.22
N ASP A 108 -3.67 33.11 -8.03
CA ASP A 108 -5.03 33.43 -7.57
C ASP A 108 -6.09 32.94 -8.55
N SER A 109 -5.86 33.06 -9.85
CA SER A 109 -6.79 32.59 -10.89
C SER A 109 -6.92 31.06 -10.88
N TYR A 110 -5.82 30.32 -10.73
CA TYR A 110 -5.84 28.85 -10.59
C TYR A 110 -6.50 28.39 -9.28
N LEU A 111 -6.24 29.08 -8.17
CA LEU A 111 -6.89 28.80 -6.90
C LEU A 111 -8.38 29.17 -6.92
N SER A 112 -8.75 30.19 -7.71
CA SER A 112 -10.13 30.65 -7.91
C SER A 112 -10.96 29.71 -8.77
N GLU A 113 -10.40 29.11 -9.80
CA GLU A 113 -11.02 27.97 -10.51
C GLU A 113 -11.27 26.78 -9.55
N THR A 114 -10.39 26.62 -8.56
CA THR A 114 -10.55 25.63 -7.48
C THR A 114 -11.47 26.12 -6.34
N LYS A 115 -12.05 27.34 -6.39
CA LYS A 115 -13.01 27.87 -5.37
C LYS A 115 -14.40 27.23 -5.46
N SER A 116 -14.72 26.50 -6.53
CA SER A 116 -15.90 25.62 -6.56
C SER A 116 -15.87 24.55 -5.44
N GLY A 117 -14.73 24.37 -4.76
CA GLY A 117 -14.55 23.55 -3.55
C GLY A 117 -14.83 24.23 -2.20
N GLY A 118 -15.44 25.42 -2.16
CA GLY A 118 -15.83 26.09 -0.89
C GLY A 118 -16.79 25.25 -0.01
N ILE A 119 -17.59 24.38 -0.64
CA ILE A 119 -18.50 23.45 0.04
C ILE A 119 -17.71 22.40 0.86
N PHE A 120 -16.56 21.95 0.38
CA PHE A 120 -15.74 20.95 1.09
C PHE A 120 -15.08 21.51 2.36
N ILE A 121 -14.65 22.78 2.34
CA ILE A 121 -14.05 23.44 3.51
C ILE A 121 -15.11 23.70 4.60
N GLY A 122 -16.32 24.14 4.20
CA GLY A 122 -17.43 24.38 5.13
C GLY A 122 -17.91 23.11 5.83
N ILE A 123 -18.05 22.01 5.10
CA ILE A 123 -18.41 20.71 5.67
C ILE A 123 -17.29 20.18 6.58
N GLY A 124 -16.02 20.32 6.18
CA GLY A 124 -14.87 19.89 6.97
C GLY A 124 -14.73 20.61 8.33
N LEU A 125 -15.04 21.91 8.38
CA LEU A 125 -15.03 22.69 9.62
C LEU A 125 -16.21 22.35 10.55
N ILE A 126 -17.40 22.09 10.01
CA ILE A 126 -18.58 21.68 10.80
C ILE A 126 -18.40 20.29 11.40
N LEU A 127 -17.74 19.36 10.69
CA LEU A 127 -17.47 18.01 11.18
C LEU A 127 -16.39 17.97 12.27
N LEU A 128 -15.57 19.02 12.37
CA LEU A 128 -14.53 19.19 13.40
C LEU A 128 -15.00 19.98 14.63
N LEU A 129 -16.18 20.63 14.56
CA LEU A 129 -16.76 21.42 15.65
C LEU A 129 -17.70 20.58 16.52
#